data_AF-A0A1M3HGM6-F1
#
_entry.id   AF-A0A1M3HGM6-F1
#
_cell.length_a   1.000
_cell.length_b   1.000
_cell.length_c   1.000
_cell.angle_alpha   90.00
_cell.angle_beta   90.00
_cell.angle_gamma   90.00
#
_symmetry.space_group_name_H-M   'P 1'
#
loop_
_entity.id
_entity.type
_entity.pdbx_description
1 polymer ?
#
loop_
_entity_poly.entity_id
_entity_poly.type
_entity_poly.pdbx_seq_one_letter_code
_entity_poly.pdbx_strand_id
1 'polypeptide(L)' 'MGRGDKKTKKGKIFKGSFGKSRPAKPAKKSAAKKDSK' A
#
# COMPACT_ATOMS: atom_id res chain seq x y z
N MET A 1 1.07 9.76 9.26
CA MET A 1 0.04 8.69 9.18
C MET A 1 0.45 7.52 10.08
N GLY A 2 -0.38 7.20 11.07
CA GLY A 2 -0.07 6.26 12.14
C GLY A 2 -0.39 4.78 11.82
N ARG A 3 -0.25 3.92 12.83
CA ARG A 3 -0.48 2.46 12.73
C ARG A 3 -1.96 2.09 12.45
N GLY A 4 -2.90 2.99 12.70
CA GLY A 4 -4.34 2.73 12.47
C GLY A 4 -4.80 2.94 11.02
N ASP A 5 -4.01 3.64 10.20
CA ASP A 5 -4.45 4.00 8.85
C ASP A 5 -4.24 2.86 7.84
N LYS A 6 -5.34 2.16 7.53
CA LYS A 6 -5.41 1.03 6.60
C LYS A 6 -5.02 1.37 5.15
N LYS A 7 -5.02 2.65 4.77
CA LYS A 7 -4.60 3.06 3.42
C LYS A 7 -3.08 3.10 3.30
N THR A 8 -2.36 3.32 4.39
CA THR A 8 -0.90 3.40 4.40
C THR A 8 -0.19 2.07 4.49
N LYS A 9 1.05 2.03 4.01
CA LYS A 9 1.94 0.87 4.19
C LYS A 9 2.11 0.52 5.68
N LYS A 10 2.28 1.52 6.57
CA LYS A 10 2.44 1.31 8.02
C LYS A 10 1.19 0.70 8.66
N GLY A 11 0.00 1.20 8.37
CA GLY A 11 -1.22 0.61 8.93
C GLY A 11 -1.56 -0.77 8.34
N LYS A 12 -1.20 -1.03 7.07
CA LYS A 12 -1.28 -2.38 6.49
C LYS A 12 -0.26 -3.36 7.09
N ILE A 13 0.93 -2.89 7.48
CA ILE A 13 1.89 -3.71 8.24
C ILE A 13 1.29 -4.07 9.59
N PHE A 14 0.80 -3.08 10.33
CA PHE A 14 0.25 -3.28 11.66
C PHE A 14 -0.98 -4.20 11.68
N LYS A 15 -1.89 -4.06 10.71
CA LYS A 15 -3.08 -4.92 10.59
C LYS A 15 -2.79 -6.29 9.96
N GLY A 16 -1.59 -6.52 9.43
CA GLY A 16 -1.25 -7.78 8.75
C GLY A 16 -1.95 -7.99 7.40
N SER A 17 -2.52 -6.94 6.80
CA SER A 17 -3.26 -7.04 5.53
C SER A 17 -2.45 -6.55 4.33
N PHE A 18 -2.85 -6.99 3.13
CA PHE A 18 -2.22 -6.60 1.87
C PHE A 18 -3.10 -5.63 1.06
N GLY A 19 -2.52 -5.06 0.01
CA GLY A 19 -3.23 -4.35 -1.06
C GLY A 19 -2.33 -3.31 -1.71
N LYS A 20 -2.90 -2.29 -2.37
CA LYS A 20 -2.16 -1.35 -3.24
C LYS A 20 -0.86 -0.80 -2.60
N SER A 21 -0.92 -0.36 -1.34
CA SER A 21 0.23 0.22 -0.62
C SER A 21 1.18 -0.80 0.04
N ARG A 22 0.75 -2.06 0.21
CA ARG A 22 1.56 -3.17 0.75
C ARG A 22 1.22 -4.46 -0.03
N PRO A 23 1.82 -4.67 -1.22
CA PRO A 23 1.52 -5.83 -2.04
C PRO A 23 2.12 -7.12 -1.45
N ALA A 24 1.48 -8.27 -1.68
CA ALA A 24 1.92 -9.58 -1.17
C ALA A 24 3.08 -10.18 -1.97
N LYS A 25 3.11 -9.89 -3.27
CA LYS A 25 4.22 -10.22 -4.17
C LYS A 25 4.88 -8.91 -4.60
N PRO A 26 6.21 -8.88 -4.83
CA PRO A 26 6.84 -7.73 -5.44
C PRO A 26 6.14 -7.52 -6.79
N ALA A 27 5.38 -6.43 -6.91
CA ALA A 27 4.73 -6.11 -8.17
C ALA A 27 5.85 -5.90 -9.20
N LYS A 28 5.89 -6.72 -10.26
CA LYS A 28 6.64 -6.38 -11.47
C LYS A 28 6.19 -4.97 -11.83
N LYS A 29 7.12 -4.01 -11.85
CA LYS A 29 6.88 -2.57 -11.94
C LYS A 29 5.95 -2.22 -13.12
N SER A 30 4.64 -2.35 -12.96
CA SER A 30 3.68 -1.60 -13.74
C SER A 30 3.43 -0.34 -12.94
N ALA A 31 4.13 0.70 -13.38
CA ALA A 31 3.94 2.11 -13.15
C ALA A 31 2.98 2.46 -12.01
N ALA A 32 3.52 3.22 -11.04
CA ALA A 32 2.73 4.24 -10.39
C ALA A 32 1.88 4.95 -11.46
N LYS A 33 0.62 4.55 -11.61
CA LYS A 33 -0.34 5.40 -12.30
C LYS A 33 -0.45 6.62 -11.40
N LYS A 34 0.21 7.68 -11.88
CA LYS A 34 -0.18 9.06 -11.62
C LYS A 34 -1.70 9.08 -11.75
N ASP A 35 -2.37 9.40 -10.66
CA ASP A 35 -3.64 10.09 -10.78
C ASP A 35 -3.31 11.55 -10.50
N SER A 36 -2.89 12.21 -11.58
CA SER A 36 -3.03 13.64 -11.76
C SER A 36 -4.45 13.88 -12.25
N LYS A 37 -5.31 14.43 -11.39
CA LYS A 37 -6.31 15.42 -11.75
C LYS A 37 -6.77 16.14 -10.48
#